data_AF-A0A415HFT6-F1
#
_entry.id   AF-A0A415HFT6-F1
#
_cell.length_a   1.000
_cell.length_b   1.000
_cell.length_c   1.000
_cell.angle_alpha   90.00
_cell.angle_beta   90.00
_cell.angle_gamma   90.00
#
_symmetry.space_group_name_H-M   'P 1'
#
loop_
_entity.id
_entity.type
_entity.pdbx_description
1 polymer ?
#
loop_
_entity_poly.entity_id
_entity_poly.type
_entity_poly.pdbx_seq_one_letter_code
_entity_poly.pdbx_strand_id
1 'polypeptide(L)'
;MKKFILLLMLFSFIENIVAQNEVTSTPVKEREKHIAGLQVDSIMLLDSMAQRLYPLINQLIRDLRIQNNSNIETQQNNEELKKENDRLKIVNSNLTGKLDTMYVQIAMTYLSLKYSPTRVKLALEMFDRIANEQVKTEYSWVNKMLKEYEKSMVEVKTVVQRAQNDAVRMEKPMKEMYADAYMNKIKEMSYYKMYYRGKSVIEYLDNEITKVLKLLDAHKNKYQNYTADFTEVINNLTFEDTTGTVQ
;
A
#
# COMPACT_ATOMS: atom_id res chain seq x y z
N MET A 1 -28.60 0.84 22.76
CA MET A 1 -29.12 0.22 21.52
C MET A 1 -28.57 0.83 20.23
N LYS A 2 -28.79 2.12 19.91
CA LYS A 2 -28.31 2.71 18.63
C LYS A 2 -26.79 2.56 18.40
N LYS A 3 -25.96 2.76 19.42
CA LYS A 3 -24.49 2.57 19.33
C LYS A 3 -24.07 1.10 19.11
N PHE A 4 -24.82 0.15 19.65
CA PHE A 4 -24.56 -1.30 19.52
C PHE A 4 -24.93 -1.82 18.12
N ILE A 5 -26.00 -1.27 17.53
CA ILE A 5 -26.39 -1.53 16.13
C ILE A 5 -25.34 -0.95 15.18
N LEU A 6 -24.84 0.26 15.45
CA LEU A 6 -23.75 0.86 14.68
C LEU A 6 -22.47 0.00 14.76
N LEU A 7 -22.19 -0.55 15.95
CA LEU A 7 -21.04 -1.41 16.21
C LEU A 7 -21.15 -2.74 15.45
N LEU A 8 -22.34 -3.36 15.44
CA LEU A 8 -22.63 -4.58 14.67
C LEU A 8 -22.53 -4.34 13.16
N MET A 9 -23.03 -3.20 12.67
CA MET A 9 -22.89 -2.82 11.26
C MET A 9 -21.43 -2.56 10.89
N LEU A 10 -20.64 -1.92 11.77
CA LEU A 10 -19.20 -1.76 11.56
C LEU A 10 -18.46 -3.10 11.63
N PHE A 11 -18.87 -4.01 12.52
CA PHE A 11 -18.26 -5.34 12.66
C PHE A 11 -18.48 -6.20 11.41
N SER A 12 -19.72 -6.26 10.91
CA SER A 12 -20.06 -7.00 9.69
C SER A 12 -19.42 -6.38 8.46
N PHE A 13 -19.28 -5.04 8.44
CA PHE A 13 -18.59 -4.34 7.36
C PHE A 13 -17.08 -4.62 7.37
N ILE A 14 -16.43 -4.57 8.54
CA ILE A 14 -15.00 -4.91 8.69
C ILE A 14 -14.74 -6.38 8.39
N GLU A 15 -15.62 -7.29 8.79
CA GLU A 15 -15.51 -8.71 8.46
C GLU A 15 -15.64 -8.98 6.96
N ASN A 16 -16.55 -8.28 6.27
CA ASN A 16 -16.66 -8.39 4.83
C ASN A 16 -15.38 -7.91 4.12
N ILE A 17 -14.72 -6.87 4.64
CA ILE A 17 -13.45 -6.36 4.10
C ILE A 17 -12.31 -7.36 4.32
N VAL A 18 -12.16 -7.84 5.57
CA VAL A 18 -11.13 -8.83 5.91
C VAL A 18 -11.34 -10.09 5.09
N ALA A 19 -12.57 -10.56 4.92
CA ALA A 19 -12.90 -11.75 4.12
C ALA A 19 -12.64 -11.55 2.61
N GLN A 20 -12.96 -10.38 2.04
CA GLN A 20 -12.65 -10.07 0.64
C GLN A 20 -11.14 -10.03 0.37
N ASN A 21 -10.34 -9.65 1.37
CA ASN A 21 -8.88 -9.60 1.27
C ASN A 21 -8.20 -10.89 1.76
N GLU A 22 -8.82 -11.74 2.59
CA GLU A 22 -8.27 -13.03 3.03
C GLU A 22 -8.12 -14.04 1.89
N VAL A 23 -8.90 -13.87 0.81
CA VAL A 23 -8.72 -14.63 -0.46
C VAL A 23 -7.35 -14.34 -1.11
N THR A 24 -6.62 -13.30 -0.67
CA THR A 24 -5.27 -12.96 -1.17
C THR A 24 -4.11 -13.50 -0.32
N SER A 25 -4.40 -14.27 0.73
CA SER A 25 -3.39 -14.80 1.67
C SER A 25 -2.88 -16.21 1.34
N THR A 26 -2.84 -16.62 0.07
CA THR A 26 -2.17 -17.86 -0.36
C THR A 26 -0.64 -17.71 -0.48
N PRO A 27 0.12 -18.81 -0.32
CA PRO A 27 1.57 -18.76 -0.28
C PRO A 27 2.20 -18.26 -1.60
N VAL A 28 3.39 -17.67 -1.44
CA VAL A 28 4.26 -16.93 -2.40
C VAL A 28 4.33 -17.47 -3.85
N LYS A 29 3.98 -18.72 -4.14
CA LYS A 29 4.00 -19.31 -5.49
C LYS A 29 2.81 -18.94 -6.39
N GLU A 30 1.73 -18.37 -5.87
CA GLU A 30 0.55 -17.98 -6.67
C GLU A 30 0.43 -16.48 -6.99
N ARG A 31 1.35 -15.64 -6.49
CA ARG A 31 1.31 -14.18 -6.70
C ARG A 31 1.42 -13.75 -8.16
N GLU A 32 2.04 -14.57 -9.03
CA GLU A 32 2.25 -14.21 -10.44
C GLU A 32 0.98 -14.27 -11.30
N LYS A 33 -0.13 -14.84 -10.81
CA LYS A 33 -1.34 -15.05 -11.62
C LYS A 33 -2.62 -14.36 -11.13
N HIS A 34 -2.66 -13.83 -9.90
CA HIS A 34 -3.91 -13.34 -9.30
C HIS A 34 -4.08 -11.81 -9.24
N ILE A 35 -3.04 -11.01 -9.50
CA ILE A 35 -3.11 -9.53 -9.39
C ILE A 35 -3.17 -8.85 -10.78
N ALA A 36 -3.59 -9.57 -11.82
CA ALA A 36 -4.09 -8.93 -13.04
C ALA A 36 -5.53 -8.40 -12.89
N GLY A 37 -6.11 -8.48 -11.68
CA GLY A 37 -7.52 -8.21 -11.43
C GLY A 37 -7.84 -7.60 -10.07
N LEU A 38 -6.95 -6.82 -9.46
CA LEU A 38 -7.37 -5.84 -8.45
C LEU A 38 -8.14 -4.75 -9.21
N GLN A 39 -9.44 -4.97 -9.39
CA GLN A 39 -10.34 -4.10 -10.14
C GLN A 39 -10.25 -2.68 -9.57
N VAL A 40 -10.18 -1.70 -10.47
CA VAL A 40 -10.18 -0.25 -10.16
C VAL A 40 -11.30 0.12 -9.16
N ASP A 41 -12.41 -0.62 -9.18
CA ASP A 41 -13.54 -0.49 -8.23
C ASP A 41 -13.15 -0.80 -6.78
N SER A 42 -12.31 -1.79 -6.51
CA SER A 42 -11.82 -2.10 -5.16
C SER A 42 -10.92 -0.99 -4.62
N ILE A 43 -10.14 -0.34 -5.49
CA ILE A 43 -9.22 0.75 -5.14
C ILE A 43 -10.00 2.04 -4.82
N MET A 44 -10.98 2.39 -5.65
CA MET A 44 -11.87 3.53 -5.38
C MET A 44 -12.73 3.32 -4.13
N LEU A 45 -13.18 2.08 -3.89
CA LEU A 45 -13.88 1.72 -2.67
C LEU A 45 -12.96 1.89 -1.45
N LEU A 46 -11.71 1.41 -1.51
CA LEU A 46 -10.71 1.55 -0.45
C LEU A 46 -10.33 3.02 -0.15
N ASP A 47 -10.15 3.87 -1.15
CA ASP A 47 -9.88 5.30 -0.96
C ASP A 47 -11.09 6.03 -0.34
N SER A 48 -12.30 5.76 -0.83
CA SER A 48 -13.55 6.26 -0.26
C SER A 48 -13.75 5.78 1.18
N MET A 49 -13.38 4.52 1.47
CA MET A 49 -13.43 3.91 2.79
C MET A 49 -12.40 4.51 3.74
N ALA A 50 -11.15 4.68 3.30
CA ALA A 50 -10.09 5.30 4.10
C ALA A 50 -10.48 6.73 4.49
N GLN A 51 -11.09 7.49 3.58
CA GLN A 51 -11.53 8.86 3.85
C GLN A 51 -12.79 8.93 4.75
N ARG A 52 -13.76 8.02 4.58
CA ARG A 52 -15.04 8.06 5.31
C ARG A 52 -15.01 7.31 6.65
N LEU A 53 -14.37 6.15 6.70
CA LEU A 53 -14.40 5.26 7.86
C LEU A 53 -13.36 5.66 8.91
N TYR A 54 -12.21 6.17 8.48
CA TYR A 54 -11.17 6.61 9.41
C TYR A 54 -11.66 7.60 10.48
N PRO A 55 -12.35 8.72 10.15
CA PRO A 55 -12.84 9.63 11.18
C PRO A 55 -13.91 9.00 12.06
N LEU A 56 -14.85 8.23 11.48
CA LEU A 56 -15.94 7.57 12.21
C LEU A 56 -15.42 6.55 13.23
N ILE A 57 -14.45 5.73 12.83
CA ILE A 57 -13.90 4.69 13.70
C ILE A 57 -13.02 5.29 14.80
N ASN A 58 -12.24 6.32 14.49
CA ASN A 58 -11.49 7.07 15.50
C ASN A 58 -12.41 7.72 16.55
N GLN A 59 -13.56 8.24 16.11
CA GLN A 59 -14.55 8.81 17.01
C GLN A 59 -15.19 7.74 17.90
N LEU A 60 -15.53 6.57 17.33
CA LEU A 60 -16.06 5.45 18.09
C LEU A 60 -15.08 4.92 19.15
N ILE A 61 -13.79 4.79 18.83
CA ILE A 61 -12.77 4.39 19.81
C ILE A 61 -12.66 5.42 20.95
N ARG A 62 -12.65 6.72 20.62
CA ARG A 62 -12.64 7.78 21.65
C ARG A 62 -13.86 7.66 22.55
N ASP A 63 -15.05 7.52 21.98
CA ASP A 63 -16.30 7.35 22.71
C ASP A 63 -16.25 6.13 23.64
N LEU A 64 -15.78 4.98 23.14
CA LEU A 64 -15.65 3.74 23.93
C LEU A 64 -14.64 3.92 25.07
N ARG A 65 -13.53 4.60 24.83
CA ARG A 65 -12.51 4.88 25.86
C ARG A 65 -13.05 5.80 26.96
N ILE A 66 -13.80 6.83 26.59
CA ILE A 66 -14.48 7.74 27.53
C ILE A 66 -15.50 6.97 28.37
N GLN A 67 -16.34 6.13 27.73
CA GLN A 67 -17.32 5.31 28.44
C GLN A 67 -16.66 4.31 29.40
N ASN A 68 -15.55 3.70 29.01
CA ASN A 68 -14.84 2.76 29.87
C ASN A 68 -14.28 3.45 31.13
N ASN A 69 -13.71 4.65 30.96
CA ASN A 69 -13.18 5.43 32.07
C ASN A 69 -14.29 5.91 33.03
N SER A 70 -15.44 6.35 32.53
CA SER A 70 -16.57 6.76 33.40
C SER A 70 -17.19 5.61 34.18
N ASN A 71 -17.14 4.39 33.64
CA ASN A 71 -17.67 3.20 34.31
C ASN A 71 -16.75 2.71 35.44
N ILE A 72 -15.43 2.93 35.35
CA ILE A 72 -14.48 2.58 36.41
C ILE A 72 -14.72 3.42 37.68
N GLU A 73 -15.07 4.70 37.54
CA GLU A 73 -15.40 5.58 38.68
C GLU A 73 -16.69 5.17 39.41
N THR A 74 -17.62 4.48 38.74
CA THR A 74 -18.91 4.05 39.30
C THR A 74 -18.92 2.60 39.79
N GLN A 75 -17.83 1.85 39.61
CA GLN A 75 -17.81 0.38 39.65
C GLN A 75 -17.43 -0.29 40.97
N GLN A 76 -17.38 0.41 42.11
CA GLN A 76 -17.04 -0.26 43.36
C GLN A 76 -18.16 -1.20 43.90
N ASN A 77 -19.41 -1.15 43.40
CA ASN A 77 -20.54 -1.84 44.07
C ASN A 77 -21.52 -2.67 43.20
N ASN A 78 -21.25 -3.03 41.93
CA ASN A 78 -22.19 -3.88 41.16
C ASN A 78 -21.52 -4.92 40.22
N GLU A 79 -21.76 -6.21 40.47
CA GLU A 79 -21.19 -7.33 39.70
C GLU A 79 -21.64 -7.37 38.23
N GLU A 80 -22.86 -6.90 37.93
CA GLU A 80 -23.37 -6.84 36.55
C GLU A 80 -22.61 -5.79 35.72
N LEU A 81 -22.34 -4.62 36.31
CA LEU A 81 -21.51 -3.59 35.69
C LEU A 81 -20.11 -4.13 35.41
N LYS A 82 -19.52 -4.88 36.34
CA LYS A 82 -18.19 -5.49 36.15
C LYS A 82 -18.16 -6.43 34.95
N LYS A 83 -19.16 -7.33 34.84
CA LYS A 83 -19.31 -8.23 33.67
C LYS A 83 -19.49 -7.48 32.37
N GLU A 84 -20.26 -6.39 32.36
CA GLU A 84 -20.46 -5.58 31.16
C GLU A 84 -19.19 -4.83 30.74
N ASN A 85 -18.42 -4.31 31.71
CA ASN A 85 -17.13 -3.69 31.41
C ASN A 85 -16.10 -4.69 30.86
N ASP A 86 -16.02 -5.89 31.42
CA ASP A 86 -15.12 -6.92 30.88
C ASP A 86 -15.49 -7.32 29.45
N ARG A 87 -16.80 -7.38 29.12
CA ARG A 87 -17.26 -7.55 27.73
C ARG A 87 -16.84 -6.39 26.82
N LEU A 88 -17.00 -5.14 27.28
CA LEU A 88 -16.61 -3.96 26.51
C LEU A 88 -15.10 -3.92 26.25
N LYS A 89 -14.27 -4.34 27.22
CA LYS A 89 -12.81 -4.45 27.03
C LYS A 89 -12.46 -5.46 25.93
N ILE A 90 -13.08 -6.64 25.93
CA ILE A 90 -12.87 -7.66 24.89
C ILE A 90 -13.26 -7.12 23.51
N VAL A 91 -14.45 -6.51 23.41
CA VAL A 91 -14.94 -5.92 22.16
C VAL A 91 -14.00 -4.82 21.66
N ASN A 92 -13.55 -3.93 22.56
CA ASN A 92 -12.62 -2.86 22.21
C ASN A 92 -11.28 -3.43 21.72
N SER A 93 -10.73 -4.43 22.42
CA SER A 93 -9.50 -5.11 22.01
C SER A 93 -9.62 -5.74 20.62
N ASN A 94 -10.73 -6.45 20.34
CA ASN A 94 -10.98 -7.08 19.04
C ASN A 94 -11.12 -6.03 17.91
N LEU A 95 -11.83 -4.93 18.18
CA LEU A 95 -11.96 -3.82 17.22
C LEU A 95 -10.61 -3.18 16.91
N THR A 96 -9.80 -2.91 17.94
CA THR A 96 -8.45 -2.36 17.77
C THR A 96 -7.59 -3.29 16.93
N GLY A 97 -7.59 -4.60 17.20
CA GLY A 97 -6.83 -5.58 16.40
C GLY A 97 -7.25 -5.60 14.93
N LYS A 98 -8.57 -5.56 14.64
CA LYS A 98 -9.07 -5.50 13.26
C LYS A 98 -8.67 -4.20 12.55
N LEU A 99 -8.61 -3.08 13.28
CA LEU A 99 -8.20 -1.79 12.73
C LEU A 99 -6.73 -1.73 12.38
N ASP A 100 -5.88 -2.29 13.25
CA ASP A 100 -4.45 -2.38 13.01
C ASP A 100 -4.18 -3.15 11.70
N THR A 101 -4.86 -4.29 11.51
CA THR A 101 -4.79 -5.06 10.25
C THR A 101 -5.28 -4.25 9.05
N MET A 102 -6.38 -3.52 9.18
CA MET A 102 -6.92 -2.68 8.11
C MET A 102 -5.95 -1.55 7.72
N TYR A 103 -5.31 -0.89 8.68
CA TYR A 103 -4.30 0.15 8.42
C TYR A 103 -3.11 -0.41 7.65
N VAL A 104 -2.63 -1.61 8.01
CA VAL A 104 -1.57 -2.30 7.26
C VAL A 104 -2.02 -2.60 5.83
N GLN A 105 -3.23 -3.12 5.64
CA GLN A 105 -3.75 -3.45 4.30
C GLN A 105 -3.88 -2.22 3.40
N ILE A 106 -4.38 -1.10 3.93
CA ILE A 106 -4.45 0.18 3.20
C ILE A 106 -3.04 0.63 2.80
N ALA A 107 -2.11 0.62 3.75
CA ALA A 107 -0.73 1.02 3.52
C ALA A 107 -0.03 0.16 2.45
N MET A 108 -0.22 -1.17 2.50
CA MET A 108 0.29 -2.09 1.47
C MET A 108 -0.36 -1.85 0.11
N THR A 109 -1.67 -1.60 0.08
CA THR A 109 -2.38 -1.28 -1.17
C THR A 109 -1.77 -0.04 -1.84
N TYR A 110 -1.46 1.00 -1.06
CA TYR A 110 -0.84 2.21 -1.59
C TYR A 110 0.58 1.99 -2.15
N LEU A 111 1.28 0.93 -1.74
CA LEU A 111 2.57 0.54 -2.35
C LEU A 111 2.39 -0.16 -3.71
N SER A 112 1.19 -0.67 -4.01
CA SER A 112 0.83 -1.29 -5.29
C SER A 112 0.20 -0.30 -6.27
N LEU A 113 -0.13 0.91 -5.83
CA LEU A 113 -0.69 1.99 -6.65
C LEU A 113 0.37 3.01 -7.03
N LYS A 114 0.07 3.83 -8.03
CA LYS A 114 0.91 4.98 -8.41
C LYS A 114 1.13 5.91 -7.22
N TYR A 115 2.34 6.49 -7.13
CA TYR A 115 2.70 7.36 -6.03
C TYR A 115 1.80 8.60 -5.95
N SER A 116 1.20 8.80 -4.78
CA SER A 116 0.49 10.01 -4.39
C SER A 116 1.02 10.48 -3.03
N PRO A 117 1.52 11.72 -2.91
CA PRO A 117 1.95 12.28 -1.64
C PRO A 117 0.85 12.22 -0.57
N THR A 118 -0.40 12.46 -0.97
CA THR A 118 -1.57 12.45 -0.07
C THR A 118 -1.84 11.04 0.46
N ARG A 119 -1.84 10.02 -0.41
CA ARG A 119 -2.05 8.62 0.00
C ARG A 119 -0.92 8.14 0.92
N VAL A 120 0.33 8.43 0.56
CA VAL A 120 1.50 8.04 1.36
C VAL A 120 1.45 8.68 2.74
N LYS A 121 1.15 10.00 2.82
CA LYS A 121 0.97 10.69 4.09
C LYS A 121 -0.13 10.03 4.94
N LEU A 122 -1.29 9.76 4.36
CA LEU A 122 -2.40 9.11 5.05
C LEU A 122 -2.02 7.73 5.58
N ALA A 123 -1.34 6.90 4.77
CA ALA A 123 -0.90 5.57 5.19
C ALA A 123 0.14 5.63 6.31
N LEU A 124 1.06 6.60 6.29
CA LEU A 124 2.02 6.81 7.38
C LEU A 124 1.30 7.19 8.68
N GLU A 125 0.34 8.12 8.62
CA GLU A 125 -0.48 8.52 9.79
C GLU A 125 -1.30 7.35 10.35
N MET A 126 -1.85 6.49 9.48
CA MET A 126 -2.57 5.27 9.88
C MET A 126 -1.63 4.26 10.52
N PHE A 127 -0.45 4.05 9.94
CA PHE A 127 0.55 3.12 10.47
C PHE A 127 1.04 3.52 11.86
N ASP A 128 1.25 4.82 12.10
CA ASP A 128 1.67 5.32 13.42
C ASP A 128 0.63 5.07 14.51
N ARG A 129 -0.65 4.94 14.14
CA ARG A 129 -1.78 4.68 15.04
C ARG A 129 -2.03 3.20 15.34
N ILE A 130 -1.29 2.30 14.70
CA ILE A 130 -1.35 0.87 15.04
C ILE A 130 -1.03 0.71 16.52
N ALA A 131 -1.97 0.14 17.27
CA ALA A 131 -1.86 -0.01 18.72
C ALA A 131 -1.14 -1.31 19.12
N ASN A 132 -1.28 -2.36 18.32
CA ASN A 132 -0.61 -3.62 18.53
C ASN A 132 0.87 -3.55 18.10
N GLU A 133 1.78 -3.54 19.06
CA GLU A 133 3.23 -3.47 18.82
C GLU A 133 3.78 -4.65 18.02
N GLN A 134 3.18 -5.84 18.14
CA GLN A 134 3.58 -7.00 17.34
C GLN A 134 3.27 -6.76 15.86
N VAL A 135 2.06 -6.30 15.54
CA VAL A 135 1.64 -5.94 14.17
C VAL A 135 2.54 -4.82 13.65
N LYS A 136 2.76 -3.77 14.45
CA LYS A 136 3.61 -2.64 14.08
C LYS A 136 5.05 -3.07 13.74
N THR A 137 5.59 -4.01 14.52
CA THR A 137 6.93 -4.55 14.31
C THR A 137 6.99 -5.43 13.05
N GLU A 138 6.05 -6.37 12.90
CA GLU A 138 5.96 -7.29 11.76
C GLU A 138 5.84 -6.53 10.43
N TYR A 139 5.04 -5.47 10.40
CA TYR A 139 4.80 -4.66 9.20
C TYR A 139 5.64 -3.39 9.12
N SER A 140 6.69 -3.25 9.95
CA SER A 140 7.59 -2.08 9.94
C SER A 140 8.22 -1.78 8.58
N TRP A 141 8.37 -2.82 7.74
CA TRP A 141 8.83 -2.69 6.36
C TRP A 141 7.88 -1.86 5.49
N VAL A 142 6.56 -1.89 5.74
CA VAL A 142 5.56 -1.11 5.00
C VAL A 142 5.82 0.38 5.22
N ASN A 143 6.00 0.78 6.49
CA ASN A 143 6.37 2.15 6.88
C ASN A 143 7.68 2.58 6.22
N LYS A 144 8.68 1.69 6.19
CA LYS A 144 9.95 1.96 5.51
C LYS A 144 9.76 2.18 4.00
N MET A 145 8.98 1.34 3.33
CA MET A 145 8.73 1.44 1.89
C MET A 145 7.96 2.71 1.54
N LEU A 146 6.95 3.09 2.33
CA LEU A 146 6.21 4.34 2.15
C LEU A 146 7.15 5.56 2.21
N LYS A 147 8.10 5.58 3.15
CA LYS A 147 9.09 6.66 3.29
C LYS A 147 10.10 6.72 2.15
N GLU A 148 10.45 5.57 1.57
CA GLU A 148 11.40 5.50 0.44
C GLU A 148 10.72 5.69 -0.92
N TYR A 149 9.38 5.69 -0.99
CA TYR A 149 8.65 5.58 -2.25
C TYR A 149 8.97 6.74 -3.20
N GLU A 150 8.82 7.99 -2.77
CA GLU A 150 9.09 9.15 -3.63
C GLU A 150 10.50 9.11 -4.22
N LYS A 151 11.49 8.93 -3.33
CA LYS A 151 12.91 8.88 -3.70
C LYS A 151 13.19 7.76 -4.69
N SER A 152 12.65 6.57 -4.43
CA SER A 152 12.82 5.40 -5.30
C SER A 152 12.16 5.60 -6.66
N MET A 153 10.98 6.21 -6.69
CA MET A 153 10.30 6.52 -7.94
C MET A 153 11.07 7.55 -8.77
N VAL A 154 11.59 8.60 -8.13
CA VAL A 154 12.42 9.63 -8.79
C VAL A 154 13.72 9.03 -9.34
N GLU A 155 14.38 8.14 -8.59
CA GLU A 155 15.57 7.41 -9.05
C GLU A 155 15.26 6.61 -10.32
N VAL A 156 14.20 5.78 -10.29
CA VAL A 156 13.78 4.97 -11.43
C VAL A 156 13.44 5.85 -12.64
N LYS A 157 12.64 6.90 -12.44
CA LYS A 157 12.27 7.85 -13.50
C LYS A 157 13.49 8.46 -14.16
N THR A 158 14.47 8.89 -13.36
CA THR A 158 15.69 9.54 -13.86
C THR A 158 16.47 8.61 -14.78
N VAL A 159 16.64 7.34 -14.40
CA VAL A 159 17.35 6.36 -15.23
C VAL A 159 16.58 6.06 -16.52
N VAL A 160 15.26 5.91 -16.44
CA VAL A 160 14.41 5.61 -17.60
C VAL A 160 14.35 6.80 -18.58
N GLN A 161 14.27 8.03 -18.09
CA GLN A 161 14.32 9.23 -18.93
C GLN A 161 15.66 9.37 -19.65
N ARG A 162 16.77 9.08 -18.98
CA ARG A 162 18.10 9.02 -19.63
C ARG A 162 18.12 7.96 -20.72
N ALA A 163 17.55 6.78 -20.46
CA ALA A 163 17.45 5.73 -21.47
C ALA A 163 16.65 6.17 -22.70
N GLN A 164 15.48 6.80 -22.50
CA GLN A 164 14.63 7.30 -23.60
C GLN A 164 15.33 8.35 -24.47
N ASN A 165 16.08 9.26 -23.83
CA ASN A 165 16.71 10.42 -24.47
C ASN A 165 18.11 10.14 -25.02
N ASP A 166 18.64 8.94 -24.81
CA ASP A 166 19.93 8.54 -25.35
C ASP A 166 19.83 8.35 -26.87
N ALA A 167 20.61 9.12 -27.64
CA ALA A 167 20.62 9.02 -29.09
C ALA A 167 21.09 7.63 -29.57
N VAL A 168 21.97 6.98 -28.81
CA VAL A 168 22.51 5.64 -29.11
C VAL A 168 21.40 4.58 -29.14
N ARG A 169 20.27 4.83 -28.47
CA ARG A 169 19.07 3.98 -28.53
C ARG A 169 18.60 3.73 -29.98
N MET A 170 18.82 4.68 -30.90
CA MET A 170 18.42 4.58 -32.30
C MET A 170 19.52 3.99 -33.20
N GLU A 171 20.74 3.81 -32.68
CA GLU A 171 21.89 3.35 -33.44
C GLU A 171 21.95 1.82 -33.50
N LYS A 172 21.59 1.26 -34.64
CA LYS A 172 21.63 -0.19 -34.89
C LYS A 172 22.93 -0.90 -34.48
N PRO A 173 24.14 -0.41 -34.80
CA PRO A 173 25.36 -1.11 -34.42
C PRO A 173 25.63 -1.12 -32.90
N MET A 174 25.03 -0.19 -32.15
CA MET A 174 25.26 -0.02 -30.71
C MET A 174 24.12 -0.55 -29.83
N LYS A 175 23.13 -1.22 -30.45
CA LYS A 175 21.88 -1.66 -29.83
C LYS A 175 22.09 -2.50 -28.56
N GLU A 176 22.95 -3.50 -28.65
CA GLU A 176 23.24 -4.42 -27.53
C GLU A 176 23.98 -3.69 -26.41
N MET A 177 24.99 -2.89 -26.76
CA MET A 177 25.76 -2.10 -25.81
C MET A 177 24.89 -1.09 -25.06
N TYR A 178 23.98 -0.41 -25.77
CA TYR A 178 22.98 0.47 -25.17
C TYR A 178 22.08 -0.31 -24.19
N ALA A 179 21.51 -1.44 -24.62
CA ALA A 179 20.63 -2.23 -23.78
C ALA A 179 21.33 -2.71 -22.50
N ASP A 180 22.53 -3.28 -22.62
CA ASP A 180 23.32 -3.77 -21.50
C ASP A 180 23.73 -2.64 -20.54
N ALA A 181 24.12 -1.48 -21.08
CA ALA A 181 24.46 -0.31 -20.26
C ALA A 181 23.27 0.15 -19.39
N TYR A 182 22.06 0.23 -19.95
CA TYR A 182 20.89 0.66 -19.17
C TYR A 182 20.32 -0.45 -18.28
N MET A 183 20.41 -1.72 -18.66
CA MET A 183 20.12 -2.83 -17.74
C MET A 183 21.04 -2.79 -16.51
N ASN A 184 22.33 -2.52 -16.70
CA ASN A 184 23.27 -2.37 -15.60
C ASN A 184 22.95 -1.15 -14.76
N LYS A 185 22.69 0.03 -15.36
CA LYS A 185 22.26 1.22 -14.61
C LYS A 185 21.02 0.97 -13.74
N ILE A 186 20.04 0.22 -14.24
CA ILE A 186 18.85 -0.18 -13.46
C ILE A 186 19.24 -1.09 -12.29
N LYS A 187 20.08 -2.10 -12.53
CA LYS A 187 20.57 -3.00 -11.48
C LYS A 187 21.43 -2.29 -10.43
N GLU A 188 22.05 -1.18 -10.80
CA GLU A 188 22.88 -0.36 -9.92
C GLU A 188 22.08 0.59 -9.03
N MET A 189 20.79 0.85 -9.33
CA MET A 189 19.92 1.70 -8.51
C MET A 189 19.80 1.17 -7.08
N SER A 190 19.72 2.10 -6.12
CA SER A 190 19.61 1.76 -4.70
C SER A 190 18.37 0.92 -4.44
N TYR A 191 17.22 1.31 -5.01
CA TYR A 191 15.98 0.54 -4.84
C TYR A 191 16.12 -0.89 -5.38
N TYR A 192 16.74 -1.06 -6.56
CA TYR A 192 16.88 -2.37 -7.19
C TYR A 192 17.71 -3.32 -6.33
N LYS A 193 18.87 -2.88 -5.85
CA LYS A 193 19.76 -3.70 -5.04
C LYS A 193 19.15 -4.13 -3.72
N MET A 194 18.36 -3.25 -3.11
CA MET A 194 17.87 -3.45 -1.75
C MET A 194 16.52 -4.15 -1.69
N TYR A 195 15.66 -3.92 -2.69
CA TYR A 195 14.24 -4.26 -2.57
C TYR A 195 13.70 -5.08 -3.75
N TYR A 196 14.06 -4.78 -5.00
CA TYR A 196 13.40 -5.35 -6.18
C TYR A 196 13.21 -6.87 -6.14
N ARG A 197 11.96 -7.32 -6.32
CA ARG A 197 11.50 -8.72 -6.20
C ARG A 197 11.80 -9.40 -4.86
N GLY A 198 12.07 -8.62 -3.83
CA GLY A 198 12.22 -9.07 -2.46
C GLY A 198 10.88 -9.29 -1.77
N LYS A 199 10.94 -9.58 -0.47
CA LYS A 199 9.75 -9.76 0.38
C LYS A 199 9.09 -8.43 0.79
N SER A 200 9.84 -7.34 0.75
CA SER A 200 9.43 -6.01 1.20
C SER A 200 9.70 -5.01 0.09
N VAL A 201 8.68 -4.77 -0.74
CA VAL A 201 8.79 -4.04 -2.00
C VAL A 201 7.73 -2.96 -2.13
N ILE A 202 7.99 -2.03 -3.05
CA ILE A 202 6.99 -1.15 -3.63
C ILE A 202 6.54 -1.82 -4.92
N GLU A 203 5.44 -2.57 -4.86
CA GLU A 203 4.99 -3.42 -5.97
C GLU A 203 4.76 -2.64 -7.28
N TYR A 204 4.26 -1.41 -7.18
CA TYR A 204 4.12 -0.55 -8.35
C TYR A 204 5.46 -0.29 -9.05
N LEU A 205 6.52 0.00 -8.29
CA LEU A 205 7.86 0.24 -8.86
C LEU A 205 8.48 -1.04 -9.41
N ASP A 206 8.27 -2.18 -8.76
CA ASP A 206 8.73 -3.47 -9.29
C ASP A 206 8.09 -3.78 -10.65
N ASN A 207 6.81 -3.46 -10.82
CA ASN A 207 6.10 -3.61 -12.09
C ASN A 207 6.68 -2.69 -13.17
N GLU A 208 6.88 -1.41 -12.87
CA GLU A 208 7.46 -0.47 -13.84
C GLU A 208 8.92 -0.82 -14.20
N ILE A 209 9.75 -1.20 -13.22
CA ILE A 209 11.12 -1.68 -13.48
C ILE A 209 11.10 -2.94 -14.35
N THR A 210 10.19 -3.88 -14.09
CA THR A 210 10.04 -5.10 -14.88
C THR A 210 9.66 -4.78 -16.33
N LYS A 211 8.77 -3.80 -16.56
CA LYS A 211 8.45 -3.33 -17.92
C LYS A 211 9.68 -2.77 -18.62
N VAL A 212 10.46 -1.91 -17.94
CA VAL A 212 11.70 -1.34 -18.51
C VAL A 212 12.69 -2.43 -18.89
N LEU A 213 12.94 -3.40 -18.00
CA LEU A 213 13.85 -4.51 -18.28
C LEU A 213 13.38 -5.36 -19.48
N LYS A 214 12.07 -5.62 -19.61
CA LYS A 214 11.50 -6.32 -20.76
C LYS A 214 11.67 -5.53 -22.07
N LEU A 215 11.51 -4.21 -22.02
CA LEU A 215 11.72 -3.34 -23.18
C LEU A 215 13.20 -3.33 -23.60
N LEU A 216 14.12 -3.24 -22.65
CA LEU A 216 15.57 -3.34 -22.92
C LEU A 216 15.97 -4.71 -23.47
N ASP A 217 15.40 -5.79 -22.94
CA ASP A 217 15.65 -7.14 -23.44
C ASP A 217 15.12 -7.32 -24.87
N ALA A 218 13.93 -6.81 -25.14
CA ALA A 218 13.38 -6.79 -26.49
C ALA A 218 14.23 -5.90 -27.44
N HIS A 219 14.76 -4.78 -26.93
CA HIS A 219 15.72 -3.95 -27.65
C HIS A 219 16.97 -4.75 -28.00
N LYS A 220 17.51 -5.54 -27.08
CA LYS A 220 18.65 -6.39 -27.37
C LYS A 220 18.31 -7.48 -28.40
N ASN A 221 17.23 -8.23 -28.18
CA ASN A 221 17.07 -9.57 -28.75
C ASN A 221 15.97 -9.71 -29.82
N LYS A 222 14.94 -8.86 -29.84
CA LYS A 222 13.67 -9.26 -30.50
C LYS A 222 13.66 -9.08 -32.02
N TYR A 223 14.23 -8.01 -32.58
CA TYR A 223 14.30 -7.75 -34.04
C TYR A 223 15.35 -6.70 -34.40
N GLN A 224 15.91 -6.70 -35.62
CA GLN A 224 16.86 -5.66 -36.09
C GLN A 224 16.30 -4.22 -36.04
N ASN A 225 14.98 -4.05 -36.14
CA ASN A 225 14.33 -2.74 -36.24
C ASN A 225 13.53 -2.33 -34.98
N TYR A 226 13.56 -3.12 -33.91
CA TYR A 226 12.84 -2.77 -32.68
C TYR A 226 13.65 -1.79 -31.83
N THR A 227 13.07 -0.62 -31.55
CA THR A 227 13.60 0.37 -30.60
C THR A 227 12.72 0.34 -29.34
N ALA A 228 13.33 0.23 -28.16
CA ALA A 228 12.57 0.34 -26.91
C ALA A 228 11.99 1.74 -26.79
N ASP A 229 10.70 1.86 -26.48
CA ASP A 229 10.05 3.13 -26.17
C ASP A 229 9.56 3.10 -24.72
N PHE A 230 10.08 4.01 -23.91
CA PHE A 230 9.79 4.10 -22.48
C PHE A 230 8.75 5.18 -22.15
N THR A 231 8.12 5.80 -23.15
CA THR A 231 7.16 6.90 -22.95
C THR A 231 6.04 6.53 -21.98
N GLU A 232 5.45 5.34 -22.11
CA GLU A 232 4.41 4.86 -21.18
C GLU A 232 4.94 4.79 -19.74
N VAL A 233 6.09 4.16 -19.52
CA VAL A 233 6.70 4.02 -18.21
C VAL A 233 7.02 5.40 -17.60
N ILE A 234 7.53 6.33 -18.40
CA ILE A 234 7.83 7.70 -17.94
C ILE A 234 6.56 8.42 -17.48
N ASN A 235 5.45 8.23 -18.19
CA ASN A 235 4.15 8.80 -17.81
C ASN A 235 3.55 8.14 -16.57
N ASN A 236 3.85 6.86 -16.33
CA ASN A 236 3.48 6.14 -15.11
C ASN A 236 4.29 6.61 -13.90
N LEU A 237 5.56 6.96 -14.10
CA LEU A 237 6.48 7.49 -13.07
C LEU A 237 6.29 9.01 -12.85
N THR A 238 5.04 9.44 -12.73
CA THR A 238 4.66 10.81 -12.32
C THR A 238 3.87 10.75 -11.02
N PHE A 239 3.69 11.90 -10.37
CA PHE A 239 2.84 11.99 -9.20
C PHE A 239 1.37 11.95 -9.61
N GLU A 240 0.55 11.23 -8.86
CA GLU A 240 -0.90 11.38 -8.95
C GLU A 240 -1.31 12.57 -8.09
N ASP A 241 -1.68 13.66 -8.76
CA ASP A 241 -2.08 14.91 -8.10
C ASP A 241 -3.53 14.79 -7.63
N THR A 242 -3.72 14.21 -6.45
CA THR A 242 -5.03 14.19 -5.79
C THR A 242 -5.16 15.45 -4.94
N THR A 243 -5.22 16.63 -5.56
CA THR A 243 -5.85 17.80 -4.92
C THR A 243 -7.34 17.51 -4.87
N GLY A 244 -7.79 16.97 -3.73
CA GLY A 244 -9.20 16.74 -3.48
C GLY A 244 -9.96 18.06 -3.44
N THR A 245 -10.61 18.45 -4.53
CA THR A 245 -11.87 19.18 -4.43
C THR A 245 -12.98 18.14 -4.29
N VAL A 246 -13.25 17.77 -3.04
CA VAL A 246 -14.61 17.38 -2.66
C VAL A 246 -15.34 18.70 -2.45
N GLN A 247 -16.09 19.13 -3.46
CA GLN A 247 -17.15 20.11 -3.29
C GLN A 247 -18.35 19.44 -2.62
#